data_AF-A0A0C1GSP7-F1
#
_entry.id   AF-A0A0C1GSP7-F1
#
_cell.length_a   1.000
_cell.length_b   1.000
_cell.length_c   1.000
_cell.angle_alpha   90.00
_cell.angle_beta   90.00
_cell.angle_gamma   90.00
#
_symmetry.space_group_name_H-M   'P 1'
#
loop_
_entity.id
_entity.type
_entity.pdbx_description
1 polymer ?
#
loop_
_entity_poly.entity_id
_entity_poly.type
_entity_poly.pdbx_seq_one_letter_code
_entity_poly.pdbx_strand_id
1 'polypeptide(L)'
;MSLRLSGSQIRQGALIFGTSTLMFGADAVAQSAMPNACPVDGCEVRITSIARDGDELIITYESNFTPDVSKNHFHAWWGDSYSVEQVGRNAQSEFNVVQGRWHRHDDYPTYVTKEAASTAARDGGTTMCVTAADRDHNILDATKYHCVDVQEHF
;
A
#
# COMPACT_ATOMS: atom_id res chain seq x y z
N MET A 1 16.89 69.88 8.08
CA MET A 1 16.60 70.63 9.32
C MET A 1 15.19 71.20 9.21
N SER A 2 14.20 70.56 9.83
CA SER A 2 12.96 71.13 10.39
C SER A 2 11.99 70.01 10.72
N LEU A 3 11.73 69.84 12.01
CA LEU A 3 10.64 69.05 12.59
C LEU A 3 9.29 69.71 12.34
N ARG A 4 8.23 68.91 12.15
CA ARG A 4 6.90 69.20 12.70
C ARG A 4 6.19 67.90 13.12
N LEU A 5 5.93 67.80 14.42
CA LEU A 5 4.93 66.93 15.05
C LEU A 5 3.53 67.54 14.87
N SER A 6 2.52 66.69 14.63
CA SER A 6 1.12 66.81 15.08
C SER A 6 0.41 65.57 14.48
N GLY A 7 -0.05 64.55 15.22
CA GLY A 7 -0.97 64.61 16.35
C GLY A 7 -2.41 64.54 15.83
N SER A 8 -3.07 63.37 15.95
CA SER A 8 -4.45 63.19 16.45
C SER A 8 -5.20 61.97 15.84
N GLN A 9 -5.80 61.20 16.77
CA GLN A 9 -7.07 60.44 16.69
C GLN A 9 -7.17 59.09 15.95
N ILE A 10 -7.03 58.04 16.78
CA ILE A 10 -8.03 56.99 17.08
C ILE A 10 -9.22 56.91 16.10
N ARG A 11 -9.29 55.81 15.34
CA ARG A 11 -10.56 55.15 15.01
C ARG A 11 -10.41 53.63 15.13
N GLN A 12 -11.22 53.07 16.01
CA GLN A 12 -11.58 51.66 16.08
C GLN A 12 -12.13 51.19 14.73
N GLY A 13 -11.89 49.93 14.35
CA GLY A 13 -12.63 49.35 13.24
C GLY A 13 -12.11 48.01 12.72
N ALA A 14 -12.58 46.94 13.35
CA ALA A 14 -12.82 45.61 12.78
C ALA A 14 -11.62 44.83 12.20
N LEU A 15 -11.07 43.96 13.05
CA LEU A 15 -10.49 42.68 12.63
C LEU A 15 -11.60 41.84 11.95
N ILE A 16 -11.55 41.73 10.63
CA ILE A 16 -12.28 40.68 9.90
C ILE A 16 -11.34 39.48 9.85
N PHE A 17 -11.45 38.59 10.83
CA PHE A 17 -10.93 37.24 10.72
C PHE A 17 -11.78 36.50 9.69
N GLY A 18 -11.26 36.40 8.46
CA GLY A 18 -11.80 35.48 7.47
C GLY A 18 -11.56 34.05 7.95
N THR A 19 -12.63 33.37 8.34
CA THR A 19 -12.62 31.93 8.64
C THR A 19 -12.40 31.17 7.33
N SER A 20 -11.16 30.76 7.10
CA SER A 20 -10.84 29.69 6.15
C SER A 20 -11.33 28.37 6.72
N THR A 21 -12.52 27.94 6.32
CA THR A 21 -13.02 26.60 6.61
C THR A 21 -12.26 25.60 5.74
N LEU A 22 -11.17 25.06 6.28
CA LEU A 22 -10.49 23.90 5.73
C LEU A 22 -11.39 22.68 6.00
N MET A 23 -12.14 22.26 4.98
CA MET A 23 -12.76 20.93 4.98
C MET A 23 -11.67 19.89 4.74
N PHE A 24 -10.98 19.49 5.81
CA PHE A 24 -10.11 18.32 5.78
C PHE A 24 -10.95 17.05 5.73
N GLY A 25 -10.59 16.17 4.80
CA GLY A 25 -11.33 14.96 4.44
C GLY A 25 -11.63 14.04 5.60
N ALA A 26 -12.89 13.61 5.66
CA ALA A 26 -13.36 12.57 6.57
C ALA A 26 -12.92 11.15 6.14
N ASP A 27 -12.32 10.99 4.95
CA ASP A 27 -11.98 9.68 4.40
C ASP A 27 -10.64 9.11 4.88
N ALA A 28 -9.76 9.92 5.48
CA ALA A 28 -8.43 9.47 5.90
C ALA A 28 -8.40 8.80 7.29
N VAL A 29 -9.48 8.88 8.08
CA VAL A 29 -9.48 8.47 9.50
C VAL A 29 -10.03 7.05 9.73
N ALA A 30 -10.60 6.40 8.72
CA ALA A 30 -11.27 5.11 8.88
C ALA A 30 -10.33 3.89 8.70
N GLN A 31 -9.16 4.04 8.10
CA GLN A 31 -8.23 2.92 7.85
C GLN A 31 -7.25 2.64 9.00
N SER A 32 -7.06 3.57 9.95
CA SER A 32 -6.00 3.45 10.97
C SER A 32 -6.34 2.58 12.20
N ALA A 33 -7.41 1.78 12.16
CA ALA A 33 -7.84 0.97 13.30
C ALA A 33 -8.37 -0.43 12.93
N MET A 34 -8.09 -0.93 11.73
CA MET A 34 -8.49 -2.30 11.38
C MET A 34 -7.65 -3.31 12.18
N PRO A 35 -8.24 -4.37 12.72
CA PRO A 35 -7.47 -5.41 13.39
C PRO A 35 -6.55 -6.13 12.40
N ASN A 36 -5.41 -6.65 12.87
CA ASN A 36 -4.67 -7.70 12.16
C ASN A 36 -5.38 -9.04 12.39
N ALA A 37 -6.57 -9.17 11.81
CA ALA A 37 -7.39 -10.37 11.82
C ALA A 37 -8.31 -10.32 10.60
N CYS A 38 -8.56 -11.48 9.99
CA CYS A 38 -9.49 -11.52 8.87
C CYS A 38 -10.94 -11.37 9.37
N PRO A 39 -11.78 -10.61 8.64
CA PRO A 39 -13.23 -10.72 8.77
C PRO A 39 -13.73 -12.15 8.52
N VAL A 40 -15.01 -12.40 8.84
CA VAL A 40 -15.67 -13.70 8.61
C VAL A 40 -15.59 -14.16 7.16
N ASP A 41 -15.61 -13.22 6.21
CA ASP A 41 -15.56 -13.51 4.78
C ASP A 41 -14.12 -13.64 4.25
N GLY A 42 -13.11 -13.62 5.13
CA GLY A 42 -11.70 -13.79 4.80
C GLY A 42 -10.93 -12.48 4.64
N CYS A 43 -9.60 -12.59 4.62
CA CYS A 43 -8.72 -11.47 4.34
C CYS A 43 -8.66 -11.20 2.83
N GLU A 44 -8.82 -9.94 2.45
CA GLU A 44 -8.73 -9.50 1.06
C GLU A 44 -7.74 -8.35 0.95
N VAL A 45 -7.00 -8.37 -0.15
CA VAL A 45 -6.07 -7.32 -0.56
C VAL A 45 -6.24 -7.09 -2.06
N ARG A 46 -6.34 -5.81 -2.44
CA ARG A 46 -6.52 -5.39 -3.83
C ARG A 46 -5.48 -4.33 -4.18
N ILE A 47 -4.92 -4.45 -5.36
CA ILE A 47 -4.08 -3.41 -5.97
C ILE A 47 -5.02 -2.35 -6.53
N THR A 48 -4.88 -1.11 -6.07
CA THR A 48 -5.70 0.03 -6.50
C THR A 48 -4.96 1.00 -7.42
N SER A 49 -3.63 1.02 -7.37
CA SER A 49 -2.81 1.84 -8.26
C SER A 49 -1.40 1.26 -8.43
N ILE A 50 -0.83 1.49 -9.61
CA ILE A 50 0.56 1.21 -9.94
C ILE A 50 1.18 2.49 -10.51
N ALA A 51 2.38 2.81 -10.04
CA ALA A 51 3.20 3.88 -10.59
C ALA A 51 4.66 3.43 -10.66
N ARG A 52 5.48 4.11 -11.46
CA ARG A 52 6.93 3.91 -11.44
C ARG A 52 7.59 4.68 -10.30
N ASP A 53 8.62 4.09 -9.72
CA ASP A 53 9.57 4.73 -8.82
C ASP A 53 10.99 4.32 -9.18
N GLY A 54 11.65 5.18 -9.97
CA GLY A 54 12.90 4.82 -10.61
C GLY A 54 12.73 3.58 -11.51
N ASP A 55 13.49 2.53 -11.17
CA ASP A 55 13.43 1.25 -11.86
C ASP A 55 12.40 0.29 -11.25
N GLU A 56 11.79 0.63 -10.11
CA GLU A 56 10.81 -0.19 -9.40
C GLU A 56 9.36 0.30 -9.60
N LEU A 57 8.40 -0.45 -9.07
CA LEU A 57 6.99 -0.08 -9.04
C LEU A 57 6.59 0.35 -7.63
N ILE A 58 5.88 1.46 -7.52
CA ILE A 58 5.04 1.76 -6.36
C ILE A 58 3.68 1.11 -6.59
N ILE A 59 3.29 0.26 -5.64
CA ILE A 59 1.98 -0.40 -5.60
C ILE A 59 1.20 0.20 -4.44
N THR A 60 -0.04 0.63 -4.72
CA THR A 60 -0.99 1.03 -3.67
C THR A 60 -2.05 -0.04 -3.50
N TYR A 61 -2.39 -0.33 -2.25
CA TYR A 61 -3.35 -1.35 -1.87
C TYR A 61 -4.55 -0.80 -1.11
N GLU A 62 -5.64 -1.55 -1.21
CA GLU A 62 -6.68 -1.60 -0.20
C GLU A 62 -6.70 -2.98 0.43
N SER A 63 -6.93 -3.07 1.73
CA SER A 63 -7.13 -4.33 2.44
C SER A 63 -8.17 -4.20 3.54
N ASN A 64 -8.76 -5.33 3.95
CA ASN A 64 -9.76 -5.39 5.02
C ASN A 64 -9.17 -5.80 6.38
N PHE A 65 -7.85 -5.76 6.52
CA PHE A 65 -7.09 -6.03 7.73
C PHE A 65 -5.85 -5.13 7.77
N THR A 66 -5.28 -4.87 8.94
CA THR A 66 -3.99 -4.17 9.01
C THR A 66 -2.86 -5.18 8.88
N PRO A 67 -2.01 -5.15 7.85
CA PRO A 67 -0.94 -6.14 7.67
C PRO A 67 0.18 -5.98 8.72
N ASP A 68 0.81 -7.09 9.09
CA ASP A 68 1.93 -7.22 10.03
C ASP A 68 2.61 -8.56 9.73
N VAL A 69 3.88 -8.55 9.30
CA VAL A 69 4.59 -9.79 8.90
C VAL A 69 4.73 -10.80 10.04
N SER A 70 4.56 -10.40 11.31
CA SER A 70 4.52 -11.32 12.45
C SER A 70 3.15 -12.00 12.65
N LYS A 71 2.15 -11.58 11.87
CA LYS A 71 0.77 -12.06 11.87
C LYS A 71 0.28 -12.16 10.41
N ASN A 72 -0.92 -11.66 10.10
CA ASN A 72 -1.41 -11.64 8.72
C ASN A 72 -0.72 -10.54 7.93
N HIS A 73 -0.23 -10.85 6.73
CA HIS A 73 0.53 -9.94 5.89
C HIS A 73 0.28 -10.22 4.40
N PHE A 74 1.02 -9.54 3.52
CA PHE A 74 0.88 -9.71 2.08
C PHE A 74 2.03 -10.51 1.50
N HIS A 75 1.70 -11.32 0.50
CA HIS A 75 2.66 -11.86 -0.44
C HIS A 75 2.44 -11.19 -1.80
N ALA A 76 3.51 -10.63 -2.37
CA ALA A 76 3.53 -10.03 -3.71
C ALA A 76 4.46 -10.85 -4.63
N TRP A 77 4.03 -11.07 -5.88
CA TRP A 77 4.79 -11.88 -6.84
C TRP A 77 4.47 -11.53 -8.29
N TRP A 78 5.35 -11.95 -9.19
CA TRP A 78 5.10 -11.92 -10.63
C TRP A 78 4.18 -13.09 -11.03
N GLY A 79 2.94 -12.78 -11.37
CA GLY A 79 1.88 -13.75 -11.68
C GLY A 79 2.17 -14.65 -12.88
N ASP A 80 3.03 -14.20 -13.79
CA ASP A 80 3.48 -15.02 -14.93
C ASP A 80 4.47 -16.11 -14.49
N SER A 81 5.07 -15.96 -13.30
CA SER A 81 6.08 -16.88 -12.77
C SER A 81 5.51 -17.89 -11.77
N TYR A 82 4.47 -17.52 -11.00
CA TYR A 82 3.93 -18.34 -9.92
C TYR A 82 2.41 -18.22 -9.81
N SER A 83 1.74 -19.34 -9.53
CA SER A 83 0.35 -19.32 -9.08
C SER A 83 0.25 -18.92 -7.60
N VAL A 84 -0.95 -18.57 -7.16
CA VAL A 84 -1.22 -18.20 -5.76
C VAL A 84 -0.89 -19.34 -4.77
N GLU A 85 -1.11 -20.60 -5.13
CA GLU A 85 -0.76 -21.75 -4.28
C GLU A 85 0.75 -21.96 -4.14
N GLN A 86 1.52 -21.49 -5.13
CA GLN A 86 2.98 -21.62 -5.16
C GLN A 86 3.71 -20.53 -4.38
N VAL A 87 2.99 -19.54 -3.85
CA VAL A 87 3.58 -18.45 -3.07
C VAL A 87 3.32 -18.59 -1.57
N GLY A 88 3.08 -19.81 -1.09
CA GLY A 88 2.91 -20.13 0.33
C GLY A 88 4.06 -20.94 0.92
N ARG A 89 3.98 -21.24 2.22
CA ARG A 89 4.93 -22.11 2.93
C ARG A 89 5.14 -23.46 2.24
N ASN A 90 4.09 -24.01 1.67
CA ASN A 90 4.03 -25.30 0.97
C ASN A 90 4.64 -25.28 -0.44
N ALA A 91 5.06 -24.13 -0.98
CA ALA A 91 5.65 -24.00 -2.31
C ALA A 91 6.71 -25.07 -2.65
N GLN A 92 7.65 -25.31 -1.75
CA GLN A 92 8.74 -26.26 -1.98
C GLN A 92 8.28 -27.71 -1.81
N SER A 93 7.51 -28.00 -0.77
CA SER A 93 7.11 -29.37 -0.43
C SER A 93 6.03 -29.93 -1.36
N GLU A 94 5.14 -29.08 -1.86
CA GLU A 94 4.00 -29.48 -2.68
C GLU A 94 4.19 -29.17 -4.17
N PHE A 95 4.87 -28.08 -4.50
CA PHE A 95 4.99 -27.61 -5.89
C PHE A 95 6.43 -27.64 -6.43
N ASN A 96 7.40 -28.08 -5.62
CA ASN A 96 8.83 -28.07 -5.96
C ASN A 96 9.34 -26.67 -6.40
N VAL A 97 8.71 -25.61 -5.89
CA VAL A 97 9.10 -24.22 -6.13
C VAL A 97 10.06 -23.77 -5.03
N VAL A 98 11.18 -23.18 -5.43
CA VAL A 98 12.18 -22.63 -4.51
C VAL A 98 11.54 -21.52 -3.67
N GLN A 99 11.62 -21.63 -2.34
CA GLN A 99 11.15 -20.58 -1.44
C GLN A 99 11.92 -19.28 -1.64
N GLY A 100 11.23 -18.15 -1.45
CA GLY A 100 11.81 -16.81 -1.62
C GLY A 100 11.72 -16.26 -3.05
N ARG A 101 10.87 -16.87 -3.90
CA ARG A 101 10.56 -16.38 -5.25
C ARG A 101 9.31 -15.48 -5.32
N TRP A 102 8.75 -15.16 -4.15
CA TRP A 102 7.76 -14.12 -3.90
C TRP A 102 8.23 -13.32 -2.69
N HIS A 103 7.70 -12.12 -2.53
CA HIS A 103 8.09 -11.22 -1.45
C HIS A 103 6.98 -11.10 -0.41
N ARG A 104 7.33 -11.30 0.87
CA ARG A 104 6.44 -11.05 2.00
C ARG A 104 6.64 -9.62 2.50
N HIS A 105 5.56 -8.90 2.80
CA HIS A 105 5.65 -7.54 3.33
C HIS A 105 4.38 -7.15 4.07
N ASP A 106 4.49 -6.08 4.85
CA ASP A 106 3.40 -5.38 5.54
C ASP A 106 3.37 -3.87 5.26
N ASP A 107 4.21 -3.40 4.31
CA ASP A 107 4.19 -2.03 3.81
C ASP A 107 2.79 -1.68 3.26
N TYR A 108 2.06 -0.77 3.92
CA TYR A 108 0.67 -0.42 3.63
C TYR A 108 0.37 1.07 3.94
N PRO A 109 -0.45 1.78 3.12
CA PRO A 109 -1.12 1.30 1.91
C PRO A 109 -0.20 1.23 0.69
N THR A 110 1.06 1.64 0.81
CA THR A 110 1.98 1.77 -0.31
C THR A 110 3.21 0.89 -0.12
N TYR A 111 3.62 0.19 -1.17
CA TYR A 111 4.78 -0.68 -1.22
C TYR A 111 5.60 -0.38 -2.47
N VAL A 112 6.90 -0.20 -2.32
CA VAL A 112 7.84 -0.14 -3.44
C VAL A 112 8.39 -1.54 -3.66
N THR A 113 8.26 -2.06 -4.88
CA THR A 113 8.72 -3.41 -5.21
C THR A 113 10.20 -3.58 -4.90
N LYS A 114 10.53 -4.73 -4.32
CA LYS A 114 11.89 -5.13 -3.96
C LYS A 114 12.03 -6.65 -3.96
N GLU A 115 13.27 -7.12 -3.90
CA GLU A 115 13.62 -8.55 -3.86
C GLU A 115 12.93 -9.37 -4.97
N ALA A 116 12.20 -10.44 -4.65
CA ALA A 116 11.57 -11.29 -5.66
C ALA A 116 10.41 -10.62 -6.41
N ALA A 117 9.82 -9.57 -5.85
CA ALA A 117 8.83 -8.73 -6.54
C ALA A 117 9.48 -7.56 -7.28
N SER A 118 10.80 -7.35 -7.15
CA SER A 118 11.56 -6.33 -7.88
C SER A 118 11.38 -6.50 -9.39
N THR A 119 11.35 -5.38 -10.11
CA THR A 119 11.36 -5.38 -11.57
C THR A 119 12.64 -6.00 -12.15
N ALA A 120 13.75 -5.96 -11.42
CA ALA A 120 15.00 -6.62 -11.81
C ALA A 120 14.91 -8.15 -11.68
N ALA A 121 13.99 -8.66 -10.86
CA ALA A 121 13.78 -10.10 -10.63
C ALA A 121 12.64 -10.69 -11.47
N ARG A 122 11.92 -9.87 -12.26
CA ARG A 122 10.68 -10.25 -12.95
C ARG A 122 10.83 -11.25 -14.08
N ASP A 123 12.04 -11.39 -14.62
CA ASP A 123 12.34 -12.33 -15.73
C ASP A 123 11.37 -12.21 -16.92
N GLY A 124 11.05 -10.96 -17.30
CA GLY A 124 10.10 -10.66 -18.37
C GLY A 124 8.62 -10.65 -17.96
N GLY A 125 8.30 -10.95 -16.70
CA GLY A 125 6.95 -10.85 -16.15
C GLY A 125 6.36 -9.44 -16.27
N THR A 126 5.06 -9.40 -16.53
CA THR A 126 4.25 -8.18 -16.67
C THR A 126 3.03 -8.19 -15.78
N THR A 127 2.71 -9.31 -15.12
CA THR A 127 1.58 -9.42 -14.22
C THR A 127 2.06 -9.33 -12.77
N MET A 128 1.61 -8.33 -12.03
CA MET A 128 1.89 -8.22 -10.59
C MET A 128 0.68 -8.69 -9.79
N CYS A 129 0.89 -9.60 -8.85
CA CYS A 129 -0.16 -10.19 -8.04
C CYS A 129 0.09 -9.99 -6.54
N VAL A 130 -0.99 -9.99 -5.77
CA VAL A 130 -0.97 -9.92 -4.31
C VAL A 130 -2.05 -10.80 -3.68
N THR A 131 -1.74 -11.39 -2.52
CA THR A 131 -2.68 -12.15 -1.68
C THR A 131 -2.30 -12.00 -0.21
N ALA A 132 -3.19 -12.42 0.68
CA ALA A 132 -2.98 -12.40 2.12
C ALA A 132 -2.42 -13.74 2.62
N ALA A 133 -1.45 -13.68 3.53
CA ALA A 133 -0.82 -14.82 4.17
C ALA A 133 -0.83 -14.68 5.70
N ASP A 134 -0.74 -15.80 6.42
CA ASP A 134 -0.64 -15.82 7.88
C ASP A 134 0.81 -15.71 8.39
N ARG A 135 1.00 -15.67 9.70
CA ARG A 135 2.32 -15.61 10.37
C ARG A 135 3.28 -16.73 9.97
N ASP A 136 2.70 -17.84 9.52
CA ASP A 136 3.37 -19.08 9.18
C ASP A 136 3.65 -19.15 7.65
N HIS A 137 3.37 -18.05 6.93
CA HIS A 137 3.47 -17.86 5.48
C HIS A 137 2.55 -18.78 4.67
N ASN A 138 1.48 -19.30 5.28
CA ASN A 138 0.44 -19.99 4.52
C ASN A 138 -0.45 -18.96 3.85
N ILE A 139 -0.85 -19.22 2.61
CA ILE A 139 -1.88 -18.42 1.95
C ILE A 139 -3.21 -18.65 2.68
N LEU A 140 -3.84 -17.56 3.10
CA LEU A 140 -5.06 -17.61 3.89
C LEU A 140 -6.24 -18.14 3.07
N ASP A 141 -6.32 -17.74 1.80
CA ASP A 141 -7.32 -18.21 0.84
C ASP A 141 -6.77 -18.08 -0.58
N ALA A 142 -6.47 -19.20 -1.22
CA ALA A 142 -5.95 -19.25 -2.60
C ALA A 142 -6.95 -18.72 -3.65
N THR A 143 -8.22 -18.54 -3.30
CA THR A 143 -9.21 -17.91 -4.19
C THR A 143 -9.27 -16.40 -4.06
N LYS A 144 -8.62 -15.81 -3.04
CA LYS A 144 -8.59 -14.37 -2.77
C LYS A 144 -7.21 -13.80 -3.08
N TYR A 145 -7.01 -13.49 -4.34
CA TYR A 145 -5.83 -12.77 -4.83
C TYR A 145 -6.24 -11.75 -5.88
N HIS A 146 -5.40 -10.75 -6.09
CA HIS A 146 -5.62 -9.74 -7.11
C HIS A 146 -4.36 -9.59 -7.95
N CYS A 147 -4.52 -9.68 -9.27
CA CYS A 147 -3.46 -9.48 -10.24
C CYS A 147 -3.80 -8.33 -11.16
N VAL A 148 -2.80 -7.56 -11.56
CA VAL A 148 -2.91 -6.50 -12.56
C VAL A 148 -1.79 -6.65 -13.58
N ASP A 149 -2.11 -6.39 -14.84
CA ASP A 149 -1.08 -6.19 -15.86
C ASP A 149 -0.41 -4.84 -15.63
N VAL A 150 0.91 -4.84 -15.60
CA VAL A 150 1.75 -3.66 -15.38
C VAL A 150 2.67 -3.39 -16.57
N GLN A 151 2.40 -4.00 -17.73
CA GLN A 151 3.21 -3.83 -18.95
C GLN A 151 3.46 -2.36 -19.32
N GLU A 152 2.47 -1.48 -19.15
CA GLU A 152 2.58 -0.05 -19.48
C GLU A 152 3.54 0.73 -18.58
N HIS A 153 4.00 0.12 -17.49
CA HIS A 153 4.94 0.71 -16.54
C HIS A 153 6.40 0.26 -16.78
N PHE A 154 6.73 -0.33 -17.93
CA PHE A 154 8.11 -0.74 -18.29
C PHE A 154 8.64 -0.17 -19.61
#